data_AF-A0A167JR81-F1
#
_entry.id   AF-A0A167JR81-F1
#
_cell.length_a   1.000
_cell.length_b   1.000
_cell.length_c   1.000
_cell.angle_alpha   90.00
_cell.angle_beta   90.00
_cell.angle_gamma   90.00
#
_symmetry.space_group_name_H-M   'P 1'
#
loop_
_entity.id
_entity.type
_entity.pdbx_description
1 polymer ?
#
loop_
_entity_poly.entity_id
_entity_poly.type
_entity_poly.pdbx_seq_one_letter_code
_entity_poly.pdbx_strand_id
1 'polypeptide(L)'
;GFITTAHYTSNDTYVQVTGFFDRTKYDLLETDGGGQYDAHGNHKPVGAMCKGYPHFVNLVEPSDNRFCIRCCENEDDCNTGRSEYGCLRVVPGDY
;
A
#
# COMPACT_ATOMS: atom_id res chain seq x y z
N GLY A 1 -17.11 4.23 7.63
CA GLY A 1 -15.88 4.95 7.99
C GLY A 1 -15.12 5.25 6.71
N PHE A 2 -13.86 5.72 6.81
CA PHE A 2 -13.01 5.84 5.62
C PHE A 2 -12.66 4.46 5.07
N ILE A 3 -12.05 3.60 5.88
CA ILE A 3 -11.83 2.19 5.50
C ILE A 3 -13.18 1.46 5.54
N THR A 4 -13.50 0.76 4.45
CA THR A 4 -14.74 -0.02 4.29
C THR A 4 -14.47 -1.52 4.37
N THR A 5 -13.34 -1.98 3.86
CA THR A 5 -12.89 -3.38 3.91
C THR A 5 -11.39 -3.44 4.21
N ALA A 6 -10.96 -4.42 5.00
CA ALA A 6 -9.55 -4.67 5.27
C ALA A 6 -9.30 -6.16 5.50
N HIS A 7 -8.42 -6.75 4.70
CA HIS A 7 -7.98 -8.13 4.77
C HIS A 7 -6.53 -8.16 5.23
N TYR A 8 -6.29 -8.71 6.42
CA TYR A 8 -4.95 -8.93 6.93
C TYR A 8 -4.42 -10.29 6.48
N THR A 9 -3.16 -10.35 6.06
CA THR A 9 -2.45 -11.61 5.78
C THR A 9 -1.01 -11.49 6.22
N SER A 10 -0.44 -12.59 6.70
CA SER A 10 0.94 -12.68 7.14
C SER A 10 1.55 -14.01 6.75
N ASN A 11 2.86 -14.00 6.50
CA ASN A 11 3.68 -15.20 6.45
C ASN A 11 5.04 -14.90 7.12
N ASP A 12 6.02 -15.77 6.88
CA ASP A 12 7.34 -15.64 7.49
C ASP A 12 8.16 -14.45 6.98
N THR A 13 7.81 -13.86 5.83
CA THR A 13 8.61 -12.81 5.17
C THR A 13 7.88 -11.47 5.05
N TYR A 14 6.56 -11.43 5.20
CA TYR A 14 5.80 -10.19 5.15
C TYR A 14 4.49 -10.24 5.93
N VAL A 15 3.97 -9.04 6.21
CA VAL A 15 2.59 -8.79 6.62
C VAL A 15 1.96 -7.79 5.67
N GLN A 16 0.67 -7.93 5.38
CA GLN A 16 -0.06 -7.00 4.53
C GLN A 16 -1.47 -6.72 5.02
N VAL A 17 -1.99 -5.57 4.59
CA VAL A 17 -3.41 -5.25 4.60
C VAL A 17 -3.81 -4.78 3.22
N THR A 18 -4.84 -5.40 2.65
CA THR A 18 -5.45 -5.03 1.37
C THR A 18 -6.93 -4.75 1.58
N GLY A 19 -7.51 -3.84 0.80
CA GLY A 19 -8.95 -3.60 0.89
C GLY A 19 -9.41 -2.32 0.21
N PHE A 20 -10.58 -1.87 0.64
CA PHE A 20 -11.27 -0.71 0.08
C PHE A 20 -11.52 0.38 1.12
N PHE A 21 -11.72 1.59 0.61
CA PHE A 21 -12.08 2.77 1.38
C PHE A 21 -13.16 3.59 0.65
N ASP A 22 -13.68 4.61 1.31
CA ASP A 22 -14.63 5.57 0.75
C ASP A 22 -13.93 6.92 0.56
N ARG A 23 -13.51 7.21 -0.69
CA ARG A 23 -12.79 8.45 -1.05
C ARG A 23 -13.50 9.74 -0.64
N THR A 24 -14.83 9.71 -0.56
CA THR A 24 -15.65 10.89 -0.24
C THR A 24 -15.46 11.38 1.19
N LYS A 25 -14.89 10.56 2.08
CA LYS A 25 -14.63 10.95 3.48
C LYS A 25 -13.47 11.93 3.63
N TYR A 26 -12.65 12.08 2.61
CA TYR A 26 -11.52 13.03 2.56
C TYR A 26 -11.47 13.82 1.24
N ASP A 27 -12.59 13.86 0.49
CA ASP A 27 -12.70 14.58 -0.78
C ASP A 27 -11.59 14.23 -1.79
N LEU A 28 -11.13 12.97 -1.81
CA LEU A 28 -10.11 12.54 -2.77
C LEU A 28 -10.72 12.45 -4.18
N LEU A 29 -9.95 12.87 -5.19
CA LEU A 29 -10.41 12.94 -6.57
C LEU A 29 -10.68 11.55 -7.15
N GLU A 30 -11.78 11.42 -7.88
CA GLU A 30 -12.11 10.17 -8.56
C GLU A 30 -11.21 9.81 -9.74
N THR A 31 -10.47 10.79 -10.24
CA THR A 31 -9.53 10.64 -11.35
C THR A 31 -8.09 10.46 -10.86
N ASP A 32 -7.86 10.48 -9.55
CA ASP A 32 -6.54 10.21 -8.99
C ASP A 32 -6.30 8.71 -8.99
N GLY A 33 -5.44 8.25 -9.92
CA GLY A 33 -5.03 6.86 -10.03
C GLY A 33 -4.13 6.40 -8.88
N GLY A 34 -3.71 7.32 -8.01
CA GLY A 34 -2.93 7.03 -6.84
C GLY A 34 -1.43 7.20 -7.02
N GLY A 35 -0.71 6.76 -6.00
CA GLY A 35 0.75 6.79 -5.97
C GLY A 35 1.30 5.72 -5.06
N GLN A 36 2.56 5.36 -5.31
CA GLN A 36 3.30 4.44 -4.47
C GLN A 36 4.09 5.20 -3.41
N TYR A 37 4.07 4.64 -2.22
CA TYR A 37 4.82 5.08 -1.08
C TYR A 37 5.63 3.93 -0.50
N ASP A 38 6.95 4.03 -0.44
CA ASP A 38 7.80 2.92 -0.05
C ASP A 38 9.09 3.33 0.67
N ALA A 39 9.87 2.34 1.09
CA ALA A 39 11.11 2.54 1.84
C ALA A 39 12.26 3.17 1.02
N HIS A 40 12.16 3.19 -0.31
CA HIS A 40 13.19 3.70 -1.21
C HIS A 40 13.06 5.20 -1.46
N GLY A 41 14.22 5.84 -1.67
CA GLY A 41 14.30 7.24 -2.03
C GLY A 41 14.29 8.23 -0.87
N ASN A 42 14.68 9.47 -1.21
CA ASN A 42 14.71 10.64 -0.33
C ASN A 42 13.35 11.36 -0.24
N HIS A 43 12.32 10.82 -0.91
CA HIS A 43 10.98 11.41 -0.99
C HIS A 43 9.99 10.80 0.01
N LYS A 44 10.45 9.90 0.89
CA LYS A 44 9.64 9.40 1.99
C LYS A 44 9.60 10.41 3.15
N PRO A 45 8.43 10.72 3.76
CA PRO A 45 8.34 11.24 5.11
C PRO A 45 9.42 10.69 6.02
N VAL A 46 10.15 11.61 6.64
CA VAL A 46 11.26 11.31 7.53
C VAL A 46 10.73 10.40 8.65
N GLY A 47 11.31 9.21 8.75
CA GLY A 47 10.95 8.22 9.78
C GLY A 47 9.80 7.28 9.43
N ALA A 48 9.27 7.31 8.21
CA ALA A 48 8.32 6.30 7.75
C ALA A 48 8.98 4.91 7.73
N MET A 49 8.42 3.98 8.49
CA MET A 49 8.89 2.61 8.59
C MET A 49 7.73 1.69 9.00
N CYS A 50 7.83 0.42 8.61
CA CYS A 50 7.10 -0.64 9.29
C CYS A 50 7.95 -1.15 10.45
N LYS A 51 7.46 -1.05 11.69
CA LYS A 51 8.22 -1.49 12.85
C LYS A 51 8.48 -2.99 12.77
N GLY A 52 9.75 -3.38 12.80
CA GLY A 52 10.17 -4.78 12.69
C GLY A 52 10.41 -5.24 11.25
N TYR A 53 10.18 -4.41 10.24
CA TYR A 53 10.41 -4.73 8.83
C TYR A 53 11.31 -3.68 8.17
N PRO A 54 12.42 -4.07 7.52
CA PRO A 54 13.31 -3.13 6.85
C PRO A 54 12.69 -2.48 5.61
N HIS A 55 11.70 -3.13 4.97
CA HIS A 55 11.08 -2.66 3.75
C HIS A 55 9.56 -2.52 3.91
N PHE A 56 8.97 -1.60 3.15
CA PHE A 56 7.53 -1.50 3.02
C PHE A 56 7.15 -0.92 1.67
N VAL A 57 5.91 -1.19 1.27
CA VAL A 57 5.23 -0.55 0.15
C VAL A 57 3.79 -0.28 0.55
N ASN A 58 3.27 0.88 0.15
CA ASN A 58 1.90 1.30 0.35
C ASN A 58 1.42 1.98 -0.94
N LEU A 59 0.21 1.66 -1.37
CA LEU A 59 -0.45 2.38 -2.45
C LEU A 59 -1.87 2.73 -2.00
N VAL A 60 -2.30 3.91 -2.42
CA VAL A 60 -3.67 4.40 -2.26
C VAL A 60 -4.14 4.81 -3.64
N GLU A 61 -5.25 4.24 -4.10
CA GLU A 61 -5.78 4.41 -5.46
C GLU A 61 -7.23 4.94 -5.38
N PRO A 62 -7.42 6.26 -5.24
CA PRO A 62 -8.74 6.88 -5.10
C PRO A 62 -9.71 6.59 -6.24
N SER A 63 -9.24 6.46 -7.48
CA SER A 63 -10.09 6.12 -8.61
C SER A 63 -10.88 4.82 -8.41
N ASP A 64 -10.25 3.85 -7.75
CA ASP A 64 -10.79 2.51 -7.49
C ASP A 64 -11.23 2.31 -6.04
N ASN A 65 -11.15 3.35 -5.19
CA ASN A 65 -11.43 3.25 -3.75
C ASN A 65 -10.58 2.16 -3.06
N ARG A 66 -9.36 1.90 -3.54
CA ARG A 66 -8.56 0.72 -3.18
C ARG A 66 -7.25 1.09 -2.51
N PHE A 67 -6.85 0.35 -1.48
CA PHE A 67 -5.56 0.55 -0.83
C PHE A 67 -4.86 -0.78 -0.54
N CYS A 68 -3.56 -0.71 -0.40
CA CYS A 68 -2.75 -1.84 0.03
C CYS A 68 -1.51 -1.35 0.76
N ILE A 69 -1.09 -2.09 1.78
CA ILE A 69 0.18 -1.89 2.47
C ILE A 69 0.80 -3.26 2.73
N ARG A 70 2.10 -3.39 2.49
CA ARG A 70 2.89 -4.57 2.85
C ARG A 70 4.18 -4.12 3.53
N CYS A 71 4.50 -4.77 4.63
CA CYS A 71 5.77 -4.64 5.33
C CYS A 71 6.55 -5.94 5.12
N CYS A 72 7.82 -5.84 4.71
CA CYS A 72 8.60 -6.97 4.23
C CYS A 72 9.95 -7.08 4.91
N GLU A 73 10.37 -8.32 5.17
CA GLU A 73 11.72 -8.67 5.60
C GLU A 73 12.72 -8.54 4.45
N ASN A 74 12.31 -8.92 3.24
CA ASN A 74 13.14 -8.81 2.04
C ASN A 74 12.58 -7.75 1.08
N GLU A 75 13.47 -7.09 0.35
CA GLU A 75 13.10 -6.09 -0.66
C GLU A 75 12.19 -6.68 -1.75
N ASP A 76 12.47 -7.92 -2.17
CA ASP A 76 11.75 -8.64 -3.23
C ASP A 76 10.26 -8.87 -2.92
N ASP A 77 9.89 -8.97 -1.63
CA ASP A 77 8.51 -9.17 -1.20
C ASP A 77 7.66 -7.88 -1.38
N CYS A 78 8.30 -6.71 -1.47
CA CYS A 78 7.66 -5.39 -1.51
C CYS A 78 7.68 -4.73 -2.90
N ASN A 79 8.30 -5.33 -3.92
CA ASN A 79 8.24 -4.95 -5.35
C ASN A 79 8.18 -3.43 -5.62
N THR A 80 9.08 -2.66 -5.01
CA THR A 80 9.07 -1.18 -4.97
C THR A 80 9.36 -0.53 -6.34
N GLY A 81 9.88 -1.25 -7.33
CA GLY A 81 10.18 -0.72 -8.67
C GLY A 81 8.98 -0.65 -9.65
N ARG A 82 7.74 -0.80 -9.18
CA ARG A 82 6.54 -0.99 -10.02
C ARG A 82 5.41 0.01 -9.70
N SER A 83 5.77 1.26 -9.46
CA SER A 83 4.89 2.30 -8.92
C SER A 83 3.62 2.57 -9.75
N GLU A 84 3.65 2.37 -11.07
CA GLU A 84 2.52 2.64 -11.98
C GLU A 84 1.53 1.48 -12.12
N TYR A 85 1.85 0.30 -11.58
CA TYR A 85 1.07 -0.91 -11.82
C TYR A 85 -0.08 -1.14 -10.83
N GLY A 86 -0.10 -0.38 -9.73
CA GLY A 86 -1.18 -0.41 -8.76
C GLY A 86 -1.18 -1.60 -7.79
N CYS A 87 -2.12 -1.58 -6.86
CA CYS A 87 -2.23 -2.51 -5.74
C CYS A 87 -2.32 -3.98 -6.17
N LEU A 88 -3.18 -4.29 -7.14
CA LEU A 88 -3.41 -5.66 -7.58
C LEU A 88 -2.14 -6.36 -8.11
N ARG A 89 -1.17 -5.58 -8.58
CA ARG A 89 0.09 -6.10 -9.14
C ARG A 89 1.28 -5.97 -8.18
N VAL A 90 1.30 -4.96 -7.32
CA VAL A 90 2.39 -4.76 -6.35
C VAL A 90 2.18 -5.58 -5.07
N VAL A 91 0.94 -5.63 -4.57
CA VAL A 91 0.55 -6.34 -3.34
C VAL A 91 -0.65 -7.24 -3.64
N PRO A 92 -0.47 -8.39 -4.32
CA PRO A 92 -1.57 -9.32 -4.53
C PRO A 92 -2.20 -9.74 -3.19
N GLY A 93 -3.52 -9.84 -3.15
CA GLY A 93 -4.27 -10.09 -1.93
C GLY A 93 -5.77 -10.21 -2.17
N ASP A 94 -6.50 -10.34 -1.06
CA ASP A 94 -7.96 -10.30 -1.02
C ASP A 94 -8.39 -8.85 -0.74
N TYR A 95 -9.25 -8.28 -1.58
CA TYR A 95 -9.63 -6.87 -1.52
C TYR A 95 -11.11 -6.72 -1.22
#